data_AF-A0A3R8ZBJ4-F1
#
_entry.id   AF-A0A3R8ZBJ4-F1
#
_cell.length_a   1.000
_cell.length_b   1.000
_cell.length_c   1.000
_cell.angle_alpha   90.00
_cell.angle_beta   90.00
_cell.angle_gamma   90.00
#
_symmetry.space_group_name_H-M   'P 1'
#
loop_
_entity.id
_entity.type
_entity.pdbx_description
1 polymer ?
#
loop_
_entity_poly.entity_id
_entity_poly.type
_entity_poly.pdbx_seq_one_letter_code
_entity_poly.pdbx_strand_id
1 'polypeptide(L)'
;MTCNSLKARLQARLDPVSDWSPERVAVRSDYDLNPDFSRPKVKLRPAAVLIPIIERDDGPSVLLTRRSDSLASHTGQIAFAGGRLDAGETALDAALREAWEEIALDPAVVEPLGLGDPYETGTGFLVTPVVGWLTAPPVVTASPAEVAEVFEAPWDFLMDPVNHRRDYYDQENGPRRWFWAMPYRERYIWGATAGILKGLFNRLYGEEAAPHQAAEADATESVE
;
A
#
# COMPACT_ATOMS: atom_id res chain seq x y z
N MET A 1 -13.49 4.89 14.72
CA MET A 1 -13.05 6.32 14.69
C MET A 1 -14.05 7.11 13.83
N THR A 2 -14.31 8.41 14.03
CA THR A 2 -15.20 9.16 13.10
C THR A 2 -14.43 9.61 11.86
N CYS A 3 -15.10 9.81 10.71
CA CYS A 3 -14.49 10.35 9.48
C CYS A 3 -13.74 11.66 9.73
N ASN A 4 -14.36 12.61 10.46
CA ASN A 4 -13.73 13.88 10.81
C ASN A 4 -12.44 13.69 11.65
N SER A 5 -12.48 12.82 12.67
CA SER A 5 -11.30 12.56 13.50
C SER A 5 -10.19 11.84 12.73
N LEU A 6 -10.54 11.01 11.74
CA LEU A 6 -9.57 10.36 10.87
C LEU A 6 -8.92 11.37 9.93
N LYS A 7 -9.72 12.17 9.23
CA LYS A 7 -9.23 13.21 8.31
C LYS A 7 -8.26 14.17 9.00
N ALA A 8 -8.60 14.64 10.19
CA ALA A 8 -7.73 15.49 11.00
C ALA A 8 -6.40 14.79 11.38
N ARG A 9 -6.45 13.50 11.73
CA ARG A 9 -5.24 12.72 12.02
C ARG A 9 -4.34 12.59 10.78
N LEU A 10 -4.92 12.32 9.63
CA LEU A 10 -4.20 12.21 8.36
C LEU A 10 -3.48 13.53 8.04
N GLN A 11 -4.21 14.65 8.04
CA GLN A 11 -3.64 15.98 7.79
C GLN A 11 -2.53 16.35 8.77
N ALA A 12 -2.63 15.95 10.04
CA ALA A 12 -1.62 16.24 11.05
C ALA A 12 -0.37 15.35 10.97
N ARG A 13 -0.44 14.20 10.27
CA ARG A 13 0.61 13.18 10.28
C ARG A 13 1.23 12.93 8.92
N LEU A 14 0.59 13.28 7.81
CA LEU A 14 1.14 13.13 6.46
C LEU A 14 2.04 14.31 6.11
N ASP A 15 2.99 14.09 5.20
CA ASP A 15 3.75 15.21 4.64
C ASP A 15 2.81 15.99 3.69
N PRO A 16 2.86 17.33 3.65
CA PRO A 16 2.15 18.10 2.64
C PRO A 16 2.51 17.64 1.22
N VAL A 17 1.53 17.64 0.30
CA VAL A 17 1.78 17.27 -1.11
C VAL A 17 2.80 18.20 -1.78
N SER A 18 2.89 19.46 -1.33
CA SER A 18 3.88 20.44 -1.76
C SER A 18 5.32 20.08 -1.40
N ASP A 19 5.51 19.18 -0.43
CA ASP A 19 6.82 18.78 0.09
C ASP A 19 7.37 17.55 -0.66
N TRP A 20 6.69 17.16 -1.75
CA TRP A 20 7.21 16.15 -2.65
C TRP A 20 8.45 16.66 -3.39
N SER A 21 9.43 15.77 -3.57
CA SER A 21 10.63 16.02 -4.37
C SER A 21 11.05 14.75 -5.11
N PRO A 22 11.55 14.85 -6.35
CA PRO A 22 12.11 13.70 -7.07
C PRO A 22 13.38 13.13 -6.41
N GLU A 23 13.97 13.85 -5.46
CA GLU A 23 15.16 13.44 -4.69
C GLU A 23 14.83 12.68 -3.40
N ARG A 24 13.55 12.39 -3.13
CA ARG A 24 13.15 11.58 -1.97
C ARG A 24 13.85 10.22 -1.99
N VAL A 25 14.13 9.71 -0.79
CA VAL A 25 14.74 8.40 -0.57
C VAL A 25 13.75 7.48 0.13
N ALA A 26 13.91 6.16 -0.09
CA ALA A 26 13.08 5.17 0.55
C ALA A 26 13.22 5.24 2.08
N VAL A 27 12.08 5.33 2.76
CA VAL A 27 11.98 5.22 4.23
C VAL A 27 11.61 3.80 4.62
N ARG A 28 10.81 3.13 3.78
CA ARG A 28 10.36 1.74 3.95
C ARG A 28 10.65 0.93 2.69
N SER A 29 10.64 -0.40 2.82
CA SER A 29 10.93 -1.29 1.70
C SER A 29 10.44 -2.72 1.87
N ASP A 30 10.28 -3.42 0.74
CA ASP A 30 10.15 -4.89 0.69
C ASP A 30 11.35 -5.61 1.37
N TYR A 31 12.48 -4.94 1.55
CA TYR A 31 13.67 -5.49 2.21
C TYR A 31 13.66 -5.32 3.74
N ASP A 32 12.74 -4.55 4.33
CA ASP A 32 12.75 -4.23 5.77
C ASP A 32 12.57 -5.48 6.65
N LEU A 33 11.84 -6.49 6.17
CA LEU A 33 11.64 -7.78 6.85
C LEU A 33 12.73 -8.82 6.51
N ASN A 34 13.67 -8.46 5.64
CA ASN A 34 14.58 -9.39 4.96
C ASN A 34 16.04 -8.91 5.07
N PRO A 35 16.60 -8.75 6.28
CA PRO A 35 17.95 -8.19 6.46
C PRO A 35 19.06 -9.04 5.84
N ASP A 36 18.82 -10.34 5.67
CA ASP A 36 19.78 -11.29 5.08
C ASP A 36 19.82 -11.23 3.54
N PHE A 37 18.91 -10.47 2.92
CA PHE A 37 18.85 -10.33 1.47
C PHE A 37 19.74 -9.20 0.99
N SER A 38 20.50 -9.45 -0.09
CA SER A 38 21.24 -8.41 -0.78
C SER A 38 20.25 -7.42 -1.41
N ARG A 39 20.22 -6.18 -0.89
CA ARG A 39 19.47 -5.07 -1.47
C ARG A 39 20.20 -4.56 -2.72
N PRO A 40 19.63 -4.69 -3.93
CA PRO A 40 20.29 -4.23 -5.14
C PRO A 40 20.56 -2.73 -5.09
N LYS A 41 21.81 -2.32 -5.35
CA LYS A 41 22.19 -0.90 -5.47
C LYS A 41 21.86 -0.38 -6.87
N VAL A 42 20.57 -0.31 -7.18
CA VAL A 42 20.06 0.20 -8.46
C VAL A 42 19.47 1.59 -8.29
N LYS A 43 19.51 2.39 -9.36
CA LYS A 43 18.73 3.64 -9.40
C LYS A 43 17.25 3.28 -9.43
N LEU A 44 16.53 3.63 -8.37
CA LEU A 44 15.10 3.39 -8.29
C LEU A 44 14.34 4.26 -9.29
N ARG A 45 13.28 3.69 -9.86
CA ARG A 45 12.38 4.39 -10.77
C ARG A 45 11.27 5.05 -9.95
N PRO A 46 11.07 6.38 -10.05
CA PRO A 46 9.98 7.04 -9.35
C PRO A 46 8.61 6.51 -9.80
N ALA A 47 7.76 6.25 -8.82
CA ALA A 47 6.38 5.85 -9.01
C ALA A 47 5.50 6.52 -7.94
N ALA A 48 4.20 6.61 -8.19
CA ALA A 48 3.23 7.07 -7.21
C ALA A 48 1.97 6.21 -7.26
N VAL A 49 1.33 6.08 -6.11
CA VAL A 49 0.06 5.36 -5.96
C VAL A 49 -0.93 6.22 -5.20
N LEU A 50 -2.20 6.14 -5.55
CA LEU A 50 -3.28 6.80 -4.81
C LEU A 50 -3.83 5.84 -3.75
N ILE A 51 -3.88 6.30 -2.50
CA ILE A 51 -4.64 5.69 -1.40
C ILE A 51 -5.92 6.52 -1.22
N PRO A 52 -6.99 6.24 -1.98
CA PRO A 52 -8.25 6.97 -1.85
C PRO A 52 -9.04 6.43 -0.64
N ILE A 53 -9.27 7.29 0.34
CA ILE A 53 -10.11 7.00 1.51
C ILE A 53 -11.50 7.58 1.26
N ILE A 54 -12.51 6.74 1.33
CA ILE A 54 -13.90 7.07 1.03
C ILE A 54 -14.67 7.19 2.34
N GLU A 55 -15.39 8.30 2.53
CA GLU A 55 -16.38 8.40 3.59
C GLU A 55 -17.56 7.45 3.31
N ARG A 56 -17.84 6.56 4.27
CA ARG A 56 -19.05 5.73 4.29
C ARG A 56 -19.77 5.86 5.63
N ASP A 57 -21.07 5.58 5.62
CA ASP A 57 -21.90 5.61 6.83
C ASP A 57 -21.48 4.58 7.89
N ASP A 58 -20.95 3.43 7.45
CA ASP A 58 -20.45 2.34 8.31
C ASP A 58 -18.96 2.46 8.67
N GLY A 59 -18.33 3.57 8.29
CA GLY A 59 -16.93 3.88 8.56
C GLY A 59 -16.09 3.98 7.28
N PRO A 60 -14.98 4.73 7.31
CA PRO A 60 -14.20 4.99 6.10
C PRO A 60 -13.67 3.69 5.48
N SER A 61 -13.55 3.67 4.15
CA SER A 61 -13.02 2.55 3.38
C SER A 61 -11.90 3.02 2.46
N VAL A 62 -11.12 2.08 1.92
CA VAL A 62 -10.05 2.34 0.96
C VAL A 62 -10.34 1.59 -0.33
N LEU A 63 -10.31 2.30 -1.46
CA LEU A 63 -10.46 1.69 -2.79
C LEU A 63 -9.15 1.01 -3.20
N LEU A 64 -9.27 -0.22 -3.68
CA LEU A 64 -8.18 -1.05 -4.18
C LEU A 64 -8.56 -1.67 -5.52
N THR A 65 -7.56 -2.05 -6.30
CA THR A 65 -7.72 -2.74 -7.58
C THR A 65 -7.12 -4.14 -7.50
N ARG A 66 -7.70 -5.08 -8.25
CA ARG A 66 -7.08 -6.36 -8.58
C ARG A 66 -6.61 -6.29 -10.02
N ARG A 67 -5.31 -6.48 -10.24
CA ARG A 67 -4.73 -6.47 -11.58
C ARG A 67 -5.30 -7.59 -12.44
N SER A 68 -5.46 -7.32 -13.73
CA SER A 68 -5.97 -8.28 -14.70
C SER A 68 -5.12 -9.55 -14.77
N ASP A 69 -5.79 -10.69 -14.97
CA ASP A 69 -5.15 -11.99 -15.08
C ASP A 69 -4.38 -12.16 -16.42
N SER A 70 -4.58 -11.25 -17.37
CA SER A 70 -3.92 -11.26 -18.68
C SER A 70 -2.56 -10.56 -18.73
N LEU A 71 -2.13 -9.92 -17.64
CA LEU A 71 -0.87 -9.19 -17.59
C LEU A 71 0.32 -10.11 -17.35
N ALA A 72 1.41 -9.87 -18.09
CA ALA A 72 2.64 -10.69 -18.06
C ALA A 72 3.40 -10.64 -16.72
N SER A 73 3.09 -9.68 -15.85
CA SER A 73 3.68 -9.54 -14.52
C SER A 73 2.62 -9.14 -13.50
N HIS A 74 2.80 -9.57 -12.24
CA HIS A 74 1.94 -9.21 -11.10
C HIS A 74 0.46 -9.57 -11.29
N THR A 75 0.21 -10.65 -12.01
CA THR A 75 -1.11 -11.20 -12.32
C THR A 75 -1.94 -11.40 -11.05
N GLY A 76 -3.15 -10.84 -11.02
CA GLY A 76 -4.10 -10.98 -9.91
C GLY A 76 -3.68 -10.27 -8.59
N GLN A 77 -2.56 -9.54 -8.56
CA GLN A 77 -2.14 -8.83 -7.36
C GLN A 77 -3.09 -7.68 -7.03
N ILE A 78 -3.29 -7.47 -5.72
CA ILE A 78 -4.06 -6.35 -5.20
C ILE A 78 -3.13 -5.16 -5.02
N ALA A 79 -3.54 -4.03 -5.57
CA ALA A 79 -2.77 -2.79 -5.55
C ALA A 79 -3.67 -1.58 -5.33
N PHE A 80 -3.02 -0.48 -5.00
CA PHE A 80 -3.54 0.85 -5.26
C PHE A 80 -3.44 1.15 -6.75
N ALA A 81 -4.33 1.97 -7.28
CA ALA A 81 -4.11 2.53 -8.62
C ALA A 81 -2.86 3.41 -8.60
N GLY A 82 -2.03 3.29 -9.63
CA GLY A 82 -0.75 3.98 -9.65
C GLY A 82 0.29 3.37 -10.56
N GLY A 83 1.30 4.17 -10.85
CA GLY A 83 2.31 3.81 -11.84
C GLY A 83 3.51 4.72 -11.79
N ARG A 84 4.23 4.77 -12.91
CA ARG A 84 5.48 5.53 -13.01
C ARG A 84 5.16 7.01 -13.16
N LEU A 85 6.06 7.84 -12.67
CA LEU A 85 6.02 9.26 -13.01
C LEU A 85 6.50 9.46 -14.44
N ASP A 86 5.76 10.27 -15.19
CA ASP A 86 6.21 10.84 -16.45
C ASP A 86 7.08 12.07 -16.22
N ALA A 87 7.77 12.49 -17.29
CA ALA A 87 8.69 13.61 -17.23
C ALA A 87 7.96 14.91 -16.85
N GLY A 88 8.33 15.48 -15.71
CA GLY A 88 7.77 16.74 -15.20
C GLY A 88 6.59 16.56 -14.25
N GLU A 89 6.12 15.33 -14.01
CA GLU A 89 5.06 15.06 -13.05
C GLU A 89 5.54 15.16 -11.60
N THR A 90 4.65 15.64 -10.73
CA THR A 90 4.72 15.37 -9.30
C THR A 90 4.16 13.98 -8.97
N ALA A 91 4.39 13.48 -7.76
CA ALA A 91 3.73 12.25 -7.33
C ALA A 91 2.19 12.35 -7.32
N LEU A 92 1.65 13.54 -7.02
CA LEU A 92 0.19 13.76 -7.07
C LEU A 92 -0.32 13.65 -8.51
N ASP A 93 0.35 14.27 -9.47
CA ASP A 93 -0.04 14.23 -10.89
C ASP A 93 -0.07 12.78 -11.40
N ALA A 94 1.01 12.03 -11.15
CA ALA A 94 1.11 10.63 -11.56
C ALA A 94 0.02 9.76 -10.90
N ALA A 95 -0.19 9.90 -9.58
CA ALA A 95 -1.20 9.11 -8.88
C ALA A 95 -2.63 9.38 -9.38
N LEU A 96 -2.96 10.64 -9.68
CA LEU A 96 -4.28 11.01 -10.21
C LEU A 96 -4.45 10.57 -11.67
N ARG A 97 -3.42 10.74 -12.52
CA ARG A 97 -3.45 10.25 -13.92
C ARG A 97 -3.67 8.74 -13.97
N GLU A 98 -2.88 7.98 -13.22
CA GLU A 98 -2.97 6.51 -13.21
C GLU A 98 -4.32 6.04 -12.65
N ALA A 99 -4.84 6.69 -11.59
CA ALA A 99 -6.18 6.38 -11.08
C ALA A 99 -7.29 6.68 -12.12
N TRP A 100 -7.13 7.74 -12.91
CA TRP A 100 -8.03 8.01 -14.03
C TRP A 100 -7.90 6.96 -15.14
N GLU A 101 -6.69 6.57 -15.52
CA GLU A 101 -6.43 5.59 -16.58
C GLU A 101 -6.89 4.17 -16.21
N GLU A 102 -6.64 3.74 -14.97
CA GLU A 102 -6.95 2.39 -14.50
C GLU A 102 -8.43 2.18 -14.17
N ILE A 103 -9.08 3.18 -13.53
CA ILE A 103 -10.42 3.03 -12.96
C ILE A 103 -11.37 4.20 -13.25
N ALA A 104 -11.00 5.13 -14.13
CA ALA A 104 -11.79 6.32 -14.46
C ALA A 104 -12.18 7.17 -13.23
N LEU A 105 -11.33 7.20 -12.20
CA LEU A 105 -11.56 8.01 -11.01
C LEU A 105 -11.32 9.49 -11.33
N ASP A 106 -12.39 10.29 -11.35
CA ASP A 106 -12.31 11.73 -11.60
C ASP A 106 -11.38 12.43 -10.58
N PRO A 107 -10.26 13.06 -11.02
CA PRO A 107 -9.37 13.78 -10.13
C PRO A 107 -10.07 14.89 -9.33
N ALA A 108 -11.16 15.46 -9.84
CA ALA A 108 -11.89 16.54 -9.17
C ALA A 108 -12.62 16.09 -7.89
N VAL A 109 -12.89 14.80 -7.72
CA VAL A 109 -13.54 14.28 -6.51
C VAL A 109 -12.54 13.89 -5.41
N VAL A 110 -11.24 13.96 -5.70
CA VAL A 110 -10.17 13.59 -4.78
C VAL A 110 -9.61 14.85 -4.10
N GLU A 111 -9.78 14.95 -2.78
CA GLU A 111 -9.09 15.95 -1.98
C GLU A 111 -7.74 15.39 -1.51
N PRO A 112 -6.59 15.91 -1.95
CA PRO A 112 -5.29 15.42 -1.51
C PRO A 112 -5.04 15.82 -0.04
N LEU A 113 -4.78 14.84 0.83
CA LEU A 113 -4.50 15.10 2.24
C LEU A 113 -3.01 15.13 2.57
N GLY A 114 -2.17 14.46 1.78
CA GLY A 114 -0.73 14.42 1.98
C GLY A 114 -0.07 13.16 1.45
N LEU A 115 1.20 13.00 1.79
CA LEU A 115 2.06 11.91 1.34
C LEU A 115 2.41 11.00 2.51
N GLY A 116 2.40 9.69 2.25
CA GLY A 116 2.99 8.67 3.12
C GLY A 116 4.49 8.53 2.94
N ASP A 117 5.07 7.57 3.66
CA ASP A 117 6.49 7.27 3.59
C ASP A 117 6.87 6.69 2.21
N PRO A 118 7.92 7.20 1.53
CA PRO A 118 8.40 6.62 0.28
C PRO A 118 8.82 5.16 0.47
N TYR A 119 8.36 4.29 -0.44
CA TYR A 119 8.48 2.84 -0.34
C TYR A 119 9.32 2.26 -1.50
N GLU A 120 10.40 1.55 -1.19
CA GLU A 120 11.17 0.81 -2.19
C GLU A 120 10.61 -0.60 -2.40
N THR A 121 10.18 -0.87 -3.64
CA THR A 121 9.73 -2.21 -4.03
C THR A 121 10.90 -3.08 -4.48
N GLY A 122 10.75 -4.40 -4.33
CA GLY A 122 11.70 -5.39 -4.85
C GLY A 122 11.80 -5.39 -6.39
N THR A 123 10.89 -4.70 -7.07
CA THR A 123 10.88 -4.49 -8.53
C THR A 123 11.59 -3.20 -8.96
N GLY A 124 12.25 -2.50 -8.02
CA GLY A 124 13.09 -1.34 -8.31
C GLY A 124 12.31 -0.04 -8.55
N PHE A 125 11.15 0.10 -7.91
CA PHE A 125 10.41 1.36 -7.84
C PHE A 125 10.62 2.05 -6.50
N LEU A 126 10.65 3.38 -6.52
CA LEU A 126 10.46 4.22 -5.34
C LEU A 126 9.06 4.79 -5.41
N VAL A 127 8.14 4.17 -4.69
CA VAL A 127 6.72 4.52 -4.69
C VAL A 127 6.46 5.61 -3.66
N THR A 128 5.82 6.70 -4.09
CA THR A 128 5.26 7.73 -3.20
C THR A 128 3.78 7.44 -2.97
N PRO A 129 3.35 7.08 -1.75
CA PRO A 129 1.93 6.92 -1.45
C PRO A 129 1.28 8.30 -1.30
N VAL A 130 0.30 8.62 -2.16
CA VAL A 130 -0.50 9.83 -2.09
C VAL A 130 -1.82 9.50 -1.43
N VAL A 131 -2.16 10.13 -0.30
CA VAL A 131 -3.44 9.90 0.38
C VAL A 131 -4.47 10.92 -0.08
N GLY A 132 -5.56 10.43 -0.66
CA GLY A 132 -6.69 11.23 -1.12
C GLY A 132 -7.93 10.95 -0.28
N TRP A 133 -8.81 11.94 -0.18
CA TRP A 133 -10.08 11.86 0.55
C TRP A 133 -11.26 12.08 -0.39
N LEU A 134 -12.25 11.21 -0.32
CA LEU A 134 -13.47 11.26 -1.09
C LEU A 134 -14.65 11.35 -0.13
N THR A 135 -15.48 12.38 -0.28
CA THR A 135 -16.65 12.63 0.59
C THR A 135 -17.85 11.74 0.28
N ALA A 136 -17.78 10.97 -0.81
CA ALA A 136 -18.80 10.01 -1.22
C ALA A 136 -18.16 8.90 -2.08
N PRO A 137 -18.84 7.75 -2.24
CA PRO A 137 -18.39 6.69 -3.13
C PRO A 137 -18.25 7.22 -4.57
N PRO A 138 -17.08 7.05 -5.22
CA PRO A 138 -16.89 7.51 -6.58
C PRO A 138 -17.61 6.60 -7.59
N VAL A 139 -17.93 7.16 -8.76
CA VAL A 139 -18.26 6.36 -9.94
C VAL A 139 -16.94 5.95 -10.59
N VAL A 140 -16.72 4.65 -10.72
CA VAL A 140 -15.48 4.09 -11.28
C VAL A 140 -15.80 3.10 -12.40
N THR A 141 -14.92 3.02 -13.39
CA THR A 141 -14.99 2.06 -14.48
C THR A 141 -13.61 1.47 -14.68
N ALA A 142 -13.44 0.19 -14.35
CA ALA A 142 -12.18 -0.51 -14.53
C ALA A 142 -11.80 -0.57 -16.03
N SER A 143 -10.54 -0.24 -16.33
CA SER A 143 -9.92 -0.55 -17.61
C SER A 143 -9.70 -2.07 -17.69
N PRO A 144 -10.42 -2.82 -18.54
CA PRO A 144 -10.36 -4.28 -18.53
C PRO A 144 -9.01 -4.85 -18.97
N ALA A 145 -8.17 -4.02 -19.62
CA ALA A 145 -6.81 -4.39 -19.97
C ALA A 145 -5.89 -4.49 -18.73
N GLU A 146 -6.21 -3.75 -17.67
CA GLU A 146 -5.32 -3.54 -16.53
C GLU A 146 -5.92 -3.99 -15.20
N VAL A 147 -7.22 -3.80 -15.02
CA VAL A 147 -7.95 -4.01 -13.77
C VAL A 147 -9.08 -5.01 -14.00
N ALA A 148 -9.01 -6.14 -13.29
CA ALA A 148 -10.08 -7.14 -13.30
C ALA A 148 -11.18 -6.84 -12.28
N GLU A 149 -10.85 -6.13 -11.20
CA GLU A 149 -11.78 -5.84 -10.12
C GLU A 149 -11.41 -4.54 -9.42
N VAL A 150 -12.42 -3.77 -9.03
CA VAL A 150 -12.29 -2.63 -8.10
C VAL A 150 -13.14 -2.96 -6.88
N PHE A 151 -12.58 -2.84 -5.69
CA PHE A 151 -13.25 -3.16 -4.44
C PHE A 151 -12.80 -2.25 -3.30
N GLU A 152 -13.52 -2.28 -2.20
CA GLU A 152 -13.20 -1.52 -0.99
C GLU A 152 -12.85 -2.45 0.17
N ALA A 153 -11.86 -2.04 0.96
CA ALA A 153 -11.55 -2.63 2.25
C ALA A 153 -11.78 -1.59 3.37
N PRO A 154 -12.44 -1.96 4.50
CA PRO A 154 -12.66 -1.02 5.59
C PRO A 154 -11.35 -0.49 6.15
N TRP A 155 -11.28 0.82 6.40
CA TRP A 155 -10.11 1.47 6.99
C TRP A 155 -9.73 0.85 8.32
N ASP A 156 -10.73 0.60 9.18
CA ASP A 156 -10.50 0.02 10.51
C ASP A 156 -9.93 -1.41 10.40
N PHE A 157 -10.30 -2.19 9.37
CA PHE A 157 -9.65 -3.48 9.11
C PHE A 157 -8.18 -3.30 8.72
N LEU A 158 -7.89 -2.38 7.79
CA LEU A 158 -6.54 -2.14 7.28
C LEU A 158 -5.61 -1.52 8.32
N MET A 159 -6.14 -0.82 9.32
CA MET A 159 -5.38 -0.18 10.39
C MET A 159 -5.44 -0.94 11.71
N ASP A 160 -6.08 -2.11 11.77
CA ASP A 160 -6.03 -2.97 12.94
C ASP A 160 -4.75 -3.83 12.88
N PRO A 161 -3.83 -3.68 13.86
CA PRO A 161 -2.57 -4.42 13.91
C PRO A 161 -2.77 -5.94 13.92
N VAL A 162 -3.92 -6.46 14.37
CA VAL A 162 -4.21 -7.90 14.34
C VAL A 162 -4.25 -8.47 12.92
N ASN A 163 -4.55 -7.62 11.93
CA ASN A 163 -4.63 -8.01 10.53
C ASN A 163 -3.29 -7.85 9.80
N HIS A 164 -2.26 -7.29 10.45
CA HIS A 164 -0.93 -7.09 9.86
C HIS A 164 -0.09 -8.36 10.05
N ARG A 165 -0.33 -9.34 9.19
CA ARG A 165 0.36 -10.63 9.25
C ARG A 165 1.73 -10.55 8.59
N ARG A 166 2.73 -11.19 9.20
CA ARG A 166 3.98 -11.53 8.53
C ARG A 166 3.84 -12.91 7.89
N ASP A 167 4.00 -12.95 6.59
CA ASP A 167 4.02 -14.19 5.81
C ASP A 167 5.33 -14.36 5.08
N TYR A 168 5.49 -15.53 4.47
CA TYR A 168 6.71 -15.88 3.79
C TYR A 168 6.52 -16.86 2.63
N TYR A 169 7.53 -16.91 1.77
CA TYR A 169 7.75 -18.02 0.86
C TYR A 169 9.21 -18.47 0.92
N ASP A 170 9.44 -19.77 0.75
CA ASP A 170 10.79 -20.33 0.70
C ASP A 170 11.37 -20.18 -0.71
N GLN A 171 12.67 -19.88 -0.80
CA GLN A 171 13.40 -19.82 -2.06
C GLN A 171 14.15 -21.13 -2.29
N GLU A 172 14.30 -21.56 -3.55
CA GLU A 172 14.99 -22.82 -3.88
C GLU A 172 16.41 -22.90 -3.30
N ASN A 173 17.15 -21.78 -3.28
CA ASN A 173 18.55 -21.73 -2.82
C ASN A 173 18.85 -20.42 -2.05
N GLY A 174 18.01 -20.07 -1.07
CA GLY A 174 18.23 -18.85 -0.30
C GLY A 174 17.42 -18.78 1.00
N PRO A 175 17.63 -17.73 1.80
CA PRO A 175 16.80 -17.51 2.97
C PRO A 175 15.33 -17.34 2.57
N ARG A 176 14.46 -17.69 3.51
CA ARG A 176 13.02 -17.43 3.44
C ARG A 176 12.76 -15.94 3.22
N ARG A 177 11.90 -15.61 2.25
CA ARG A 177 11.50 -14.23 1.98
C ARG A 177 10.22 -13.90 2.72
N TRP A 178 10.32 -12.97 3.65
CA TRP A 178 9.21 -12.45 4.44
C TRP A 178 8.54 -11.26 3.76
N PHE A 179 7.24 -11.10 3.98
CA PHE A 179 6.46 -9.96 3.50
C PHE A 179 5.28 -9.69 4.44
N TRP A 180 4.73 -8.47 4.36
CA TRP A 180 3.48 -8.14 5.03
C TRP A 180 2.29 -8.63 4.22
N ALA A 181 1.26 -9.11 4.91
CA ALA A 181 -0.02 -9.52 4.34
C ALA A 181 -1.19 -9.07 5.22
N MET A 182 -2.31 -8.74 4.60
CA MET A 182 -3.58 -8.40 5.24
C MET A 182 -4.73 -9.12 4.50
N PRO A 183 -4.94 -10.43 4.75
CA PRO A 183 -5.97 -11.21 4.07
C PRO A 183 -7.37 -10.70 4.41
N TYR A 184 -8.14 -10.27 3.41
CA TYR A 184 -9.47 -9.69 3.57
C TYR A 184 -10.50 -10.45 2.75
N ARG A 185 -11.34 -11.25 3.42
CA ARG A 185 -12.28 -12.17 2.75
C ARG A 185 -11.51 -13.07 1.75
N GLU A 186 -11.97 -13.18 0.51
CA GLU A 186 -11.32 -13.91 -0.59
C GLU A 186 -10.08 -13.20 -1.19
N ARG A 187 -9.73 -12.01 -0.68
CA ARG A 187 -8.70 -11.13 -1.25
C ARG A 187 -7.43 -11.18 -0.42
N TYR A 188 -6.30 -11.43 -1.07
CA TYR A 188 -5.00 -11.49 -0.40
C TYR A 188 -4.21 -10.21 -0.67
N ILE A 189 -4.20 -9.26 0.27
CA ILE A 189 -3.45 -8.01 0.17
C ILE A 189 -2.04 -8.29 0.70
N TRP A 190 -1.00 -8.16 -0.11
CA TRP A 190 0.37 -8.57 0.29
C TRP A 190 1.46 -7.78 -0.42
N GLY A 191 2.71 -8.01 0.00
CA GLY A 191 3.89 -7.40 -0.63
C GLY A 191 3.90 -5.88 -0.46
N ALA A 192 4.27 -5.15 -1.52
CA ALA A 192 4.40 -3.70 -1.48
C ALA A 192 3.11 -2.99 -1.02
N THR A 193 1.93 -3.45 -1.46
CA THR A 193 0.64 -2.85 -1.05
C THR A 193 0.43 -2.96 0.46
N ALA A 194 0.61 -4.15 1.03
CA ALA A 194 0.52 -4.35 2.48
C ALA A 194 1.66 -3.65 3.24
N GLY A 195 2.86 -3.58 2.67
CA GLY A 195 3.99 -2.84 3.23
C GLY A 195 3.75 -1.33 3.30
N ILE A 196 3.13 -0.75 2.27
CA ILE A 196 2.71 0.66 2.25
C ILE A 196 1.62 0.91 3.30
N LEU A 197 0.62 0.04 3.40
CA LEU A 197 -0.42 0.12 4.44
C LEU A 197 0.18 0.02 5.84
N LYS A 198 1.14 -0.88 6.05
CA LYS A 198 1.87 -1.01 7.32
C LYS A 198 2.69 0.25 7.64
N GLY A 199 3.36 0.82 6.65
CA GLY A 199 4.06 2.10 6.79
C GLY A 199 3.11 3.23 7.17
N LEU A 200 1.94 3.31 6.53
CA LEU A 200 0.90 4.28 6.84
C LEU A 200 0.38 4.09 8.27
N PHE A 201 0.12 2.86 8.71
CA PHE A 201 -0.24 2.57 10.09
C PHE A 201 0.83 3.09 11.07
N ASN A 202 2.10 2.73 10.86
CA ASN A 202 3.19 3.14 11.75
C ASN A 202 3.29 4.68 11.85
N ARG A 203 3.08 5.38 10.73
CA ARG A 203 3.08 6.84 10.67
C ARG A 203 1.92 7.48 11.45
N LEU A 204 0.73 6.88 11.37
CA LEU A 204 -0.50 7.42 11.98
C LEU A 204 -0.68 7.05 13.46
N TYR A 205 -0.19 5.88 13.87
CA TYR A 205 -0.44 5.30 15.19
C TYR A 205 0.83 5.08 16.03
N GLY A 206 2.01 5.18 15.41
CA GLY A 206 3.30 4.83 16.02
C GLY A 206 3.75 3.42 15.63
N GLU A 207 5.02 3.11 15.86
CA GLU A 207 5.55 1.76 15.70
C GLU A 207 4.85 0.82 16.70
N GLU A 208 4.43 -0.35 16.22
CA GLU A 208 4.08 -1.44 17.12
C GLU A 208 5.32 -1.83 17.94
N ALA A 209 5.12 -2.16 19.22
CA ALA A 209 6.13 -2.92 19.94
C ALA A 209 6.37 -4.22 19.14
N ALA A 210 7.64 -4.49 18.81
CA ALA A 210 8.00 -5.69 18.06
C ALA A 210 7.30 -6.90 18.68
N PRO A 211 6.60 -7.75 17.90
CA PRO A 211 6.00 -8.95 18.45
C PRO A 211 7.12 -9.76 19.10
N HIS A 212 7.10 -9.82 20.43
CA HIS A 212 7.95 -10.69 21.22
C HIS A 212 7.72 -12.11 20.69
N GLN A 213 8.79 -12.72 20.17
CA GLN A 213 8.91 -14.12 19.71
C GLN A 213 7.73 -15.02 20.16
N ALA A 214 6.63 -15.02 19.40
CA ALA A 214 5.52 -15.95 19.57
C ALA A 214 5.53 -16.92 18.38
N ALA A 215 6.65 -17.61 18.21
CA ALA A 215 6.81 -18.67 17.20
C ALA A 215 7.86 -19.74 17.60
N GLU A 216 8.20 -19.87 18.89
CA GLU A 216 9.08 -20.94 19.39
C GLU A 216 8.45 -21.83 20.49
N ALA A 217 7.14 -21.70 20.76
CA ALA A 217 6.49 -22.49 21.81
C ALA A 217 5.71 -23.73 21.31
N ASP A 218 5.64 -23.99 20.01
CA ASP A 218 4.79 -25.09 19.46
C ASP A 218 5.57 -26.22 18.78
N ALA A 219 6.86 -26.38 19.12
CA ALA A 219 7.71 -27.45 18.58
C ALA A 219 8.26 -28.40 19.66
N THR A 220 7.78 -28.32 20.90
CA THR A 220 8.30 -29.14 22.01
C THR A 220 7.21 -29.87 22.77
N GLU A 221 6.33 -30.60 22.09
CA GLU A 221 5.53 -31.64 22.75
C GLU A 221 4.99 -32.64 21.72
N SER A 222 5.85 -33.57 21.28
CA SER A 222 5.47 -34.87 20.67
C SER A 222 6.70 -35.75 20.44
N VAL A 223 7.35 -36.20 21.53
CA VAL A 223 8.08 -37.48 21.55
C VAL A 223 7.97 -38.06 22.96
N GLU A 224 7.00 -38.93 23.18
CA GLU A 224 7.11 -40.10 24.07
C GLU A 224 6.90 -41.36 23.22
#